data_AF-A0A0W0YMQ4-F1
#
_entry.id   AF-A0A0W0YMQ4-F1
#
_cell.length_a   1.000
_cell.length_b   1.000
_cell.length_c   1.000
_cell.angle_alpha   90.00
_cell.angle_beta   90.00
_cell.angle_gamma   90.00
#
_symmetry.space_group_name_H-M   'P 1'
#
loop_
_entity.id
_entity.type
_entity.pdbx_description
1 polymer ?
#
loop_
_entity_poly.entity_id
_entity_poly.type
_entity_poly.pdbx_seq_one_letter_code
_entity_poly.pdbx_strand_id
1 'polypeptide(L)'
;MEVKWRRLVIPLCVFFMFSCSGNANQINFFVSGGPNFSALKNKPLVEINEAVTNAYQTNTKTNGQGFWAVGINHTFEKSWFSFYQLSLGIAGYFFDLGQVKGTEFPFINEGLFDTLNYNFHAKSSSLMVEGKAIYSKYVLKPYALVGIGPSWNRFYAYHEKPTERFLSAAPAVHFNNHTKQTFSYELGAGLDYLLWHDTQRQVEYHVSAGYQYFNLDKGTLGYSWVQTSKDRLTVKNLYTQGIVFTCAVSFG
;
A
#
# COMPACT_ATOMS: atom_id res chain seq x y z
N MET A 1 -0.11 -11.66 22.46
CA MET A 1 -0.28 -12.25 21.12
C MET A 1 1.11 -12.38 20.50
N GLU A 2 1.75 -13.53 20.67
CA GLU A 2 3.14 -13.76 20.24
C GLU A 2 3.21 -13.93 18.72
N VAL A 3 3.82 -12.97 18.05
CA VAL A 3 4.15 -13.08 16.62
C VAL A 3 5.32 -14.05 16.49
N LYS A 4 5.11 -15.20 15.85
CA LYS A 4 6.17 -16.18 15.56
C LYS A 4 7.20 -15.58 14.59
N TRP A 5 8.27 -15.02 15.14
CA TRP A 5 9.44 -14.44 14.45
C TRP A 5 10.25 -15.41 13.57
N ARG A 6 9.96 -16.73 13.61
CA ARG A 6 10.78 -17.75 12.93
C ARG A 6 10.69 -17.79 11.40
N ARG A 7 9.79 -17.05 10.76
CA ARG A 7 9.67 -17.01 9.28
C ARG A 7 10.37 -15.84 8.59
N LEU A 8 10.89 -14.87 9.34
CA LEU A 8 11.64 -13.72 8.80
C LEU A 8 13.15 -13.96 8.66
N VAL A 9 13.68 -15.04 9.22
CA VAL A 9 15.12 -15.32 9.21
C VAL A 9 15.61 -15.77 7.82
N ILE A 10 14.75 -16.42 7.03
CA ILE A 10 15.12 -16.97 5.73
C ILE A 10 15.37 -15.89 4.65
N PRO A 11 14.58 -14.81 4.50
CA PRO A 11 14.92 -13.74 3.55
C PRO A 11 16.12 -12.89 4.01
N LEU A 12 16.39 -12.80 5.33
CA LEU A 12 17.53 -12.04 5.85
C LEU A 12 18.88 -12.70 5.51
N CYS A 13 18.93 -14.03 5.50
CA CYS A 13 20.15 -14.77 5.13
C CYS A 13 20.49 -14.67 3.64
N VAL A 14 19.50 -14.51 2.76
CA VAL A 14 19.76 -14.34 1.31
C VAL A 14 20.38 -12.97 1.01
N PHE A 15 20.02 -11.92 1.77
CA PHE A 15 20.64 -10.60 1.65
C PHE A 15 22.14 -10.62 2.03
N PHE A 16 22.52 -11.40 3.06
CA PHE A 16 23.91 -11.50 3.48
C PHE A 16 24.78 -12.41 2.59
N MET A 17 24.19 -13.36 1.86
CA MET A 17 24.98 -14.24 0.98
C MET A 17 25.46 -13.55 -0.31
N PHE A 18 24.87 -12.41 -0.70
CA PHE A 18 25.41 -11.57 -1.80
C PHE A 18 26.50 -10.59 -1.37
N SER A 19 26.72 -10.40 -0.07
CA SER A 19 27.81 -9.56 0.46
C SER A 19 29.19 -10.23 0.35
N CYS A 20 29.25 -11.54 0.07
CA CYS A 20 30.52 -12.27 -0.05
C CYS A 20 31.09 -12.32 -1.47
N SER A 21 30.40 -11.80 -2.49
CA SER A 21 31.01 -11.56 -3.81
C SER A 21 31.54 -10.13 -3.87
N GLY A 22 32.85 -9.94 -3.95
CA GLY A 22 33.56 -8.65 -3.86
C GLY A 22 33.28 -7.62 -4.97
N ASN A 23 32.02 -7.25 -5.18
CA ASN A 23 31.51 -6.22 -6.08
C ASN A 23 30.49 -5.29 -5.37
N ALA A 24 30.51 -5.26 -4.04
CA ALA A 24 29.61 -4.49 -3.19
C ALA A 24 30.26 -3.13 -2.86
N ASN A 25 29.76 -2.03 -3.45
CA ASN A 25 30.42 -0.74 -3.27
C ASN A 25 29.53 0.36 -2.67
N GLN A 26 28.19 0.28 -2.59
CA GLN A 26 27.40 1.35 -1.93
C GLN A 26 26.13 0.85 -1.22
N ILE A 27 25.92 1.29 0.03
CA ILE A 27 24.70 1.11 0.83
C ILE A 27 23.96 2.45 0.89
N ASN A 28 22.68 2.45 0.50
CA ASN A 28 21.87 3.66 0.47
C ASN A 28 20.73 3.57 1.48
N PHE A 29 20.57 4.61 2.28
CA PHE A 29 19.41 4.83 3.13
C PHE A 29 18.53 5.89 2.50
N PHE A 30 17.22 5.68 2.47
CA PHE A 30 16.33 6.62 1.82
C PHE A 30 15.05 6.88 2.58
N VAL A 31 14.52 8.08 2.35
CA VAL A 31 13.18 8.50 2.75
C VAL A 31 12.46 8.94 1.49
N SER A 32 11.23 8.46 1.34
CA SER A 32 10.38 8.78 0.19
C SER A 32 9.01 9.25 0.64
N GLY A 33 8.33 10.00 -0.22
CA GLY A 33 6.94 10.35 -0.03
C GLY A 33 6.35 11.10 -1.20
N GLY A 34 5.04 11.28 -1.16
CA GLY A 34 4.34 12.05 -2.16
C GLY A 34 2.83 11.79 -2.16
N PRO A 35 2.10 12.38 -3.14
CA PRO A 35 0.69 12.16 -3.28
C PRO A 35 0.39 10.77 -3.84
N ASN A 36 -0.66 10.13 -3.35
CA ASN A 36 -1.21 8.91 -3.91
C ASN A 36 -2.70 9.06 -4.24
N PHE A 37 -3.12 8.35 -5.28
CA PHE A 37 -4.46 8.35 -5.84
C PHE A 37 -5.00 6.93 -5.82
N SER A 38 -5.98 6.68 -4.96
CA SER A 38 -6.58 5.37 -4.77
C SER A 38 -8.03 5.36 -5.27
N ALA A 39 -8.43 4.25 -5.90
CA ALA A 39 -9.83 4.00 -6.25
C ALA A 39 -10.32 2.81 -5.43
N LEU A 40 -11.28 3.06 -4.54
CA LEU A 40 -11.76 2.07 -3.59
C LEU A 40 -13.15 1.59 -4.02
N LYS A 41 -13.28 0.30 -4.35
CA LYS A 41 -14.56 -0.32 -4.72
C LYS A 41 -14.87 -1.52 -3.84
N ASN A 42 -16.05 -1.53 -3.24
CA ASN A 42 -16.49 -2.62 -2.39
C ASN A 42 -17.17 -3.76 -3.20
N LYS A 43 -17.28 -4.92 -2.56
CA LYS A 43 -18.26 -5.94 -2.94
C LYS A 43 -19.67 -5.41 -2.65
N PRO A 44 -20.63 -5.64 -3.57
CA PRO A 44 -21.93 -5.03 -3.48
C PRO A 44 -22.87 -5.71 -2.48
N LEU A 45 -22.62 -6.95 -2.06
CA LEU A 45 -23.54 -7.70 -1.19
C LEU A 45 -22.82 -8.20 0.06
N VAL A 46 -23.51 -8.13 1.18
CA VAL A 46 -23.09 -8.69 2.47
C VAL A 46 -24.31 -9.39 3.09
N GLU A 47 -24.20 -10.69 3.28
CA GLU A 47 -25.19 -11.47 4.03
C GLU A 47 -25.06 -11.18 5.51
N ILE A 48 -26.16 -10.77 6.17
CA ILE A 48 -26.18 -10.50 7.61
C ILE A 48 -26.50 -11.79 8.39
N ASN A 49 -27.49 -12.54 7.90
CA ASN A 49 -27.90 -13.85 8.39
C ASN A 49 -28.51 -14.65 7.21
N GLU A 50 -29.05 -15.85 7.48
CA GLU A 50 -29.63 -16.72 6.43
C GLU A 50 -30.85 -16.10 5.70
N ALA A 51 -31.48 -15.08 6.28
CA ALA A 51 -32.69 -14.45 5.77
C ALA A 51 -32.50 -12.97 5.41
N VAL A 52 -31.33 -12.35 5.63
CA VAL A 52 -31.15 -10.91 5.44
C VAL A 52 -29.85 -10.63 4.71
N THR A 53 -29.96 -9.91 3.60
CA THR A 53 -28.84 -9.42 2.80
C THR A 53 -28.93 -7.90 2.64
N ASN A 54 -27.81 -7.23 2.88
CA ASN A 54 -27.68 -5.79 2.61
C ASN A 54 -26.83 -5.59 1.35
N ALA A 55 -27.23 -4.63 0.51
CA ALA A 55 -26.42 -4.21 -0.62
C ALA A 55 -25.69 -2.90 -0.31
N TYR A 56 -24.40 -2.86 -0.61
CA TYR A 56 -23.53 -1.70 -0.42
C TYR A 56 -23.04 -1.21 -1.77
N GLN A 57 -23.44 0.00 -2.15
CA GLN A 57 -22.99 0.64 -3.39
C GLN A 57 -22.00 1.76 -3.05
N THR A 58 -20.71 1.50 -3.22
CA THR A 58 -19.69 2.56 -3.08
C THR A 58 -19.85 3.61 -4.17
N ASN A 59 -19.87 4.88 -3.78
CA ASN A 59 -19.68 6.01 -4.67
C ASN A 59 -18.19 6.11 -5.03
N THR A 60 -17.79 5.44 -6.10
CA THR A 60 -16.40 5.40 -6.54
C THR A 60 -15.92 6.79 -6.94
N LYS A 61 -15.07 7.37 -6.10
CA LYS A 61 -14.28 8.57 -6.39
C LYS A 61 -12.81 8.26 -6.11
N THR A 62 -11.94 8.84 -6.92
CA THR A 62 -10.49 8.79 -6.67
C THR A 62 -10.19 9.60 -5.42
N ASN A 63 -9.59 8.97 -4.41
CA ASN A 63 -9.12 9.65 -3.21
C ASN A 63 -7.67 10.08 -3.43
N GLY A 64 -7.43 11.39 -3.44
CA GLY A 64 -6.09 11.96 -3.36
C GLY A 64 -5.66 12.08 -1.90
N GLN A 65 -4.57 11.41 -1.54
CA GLN A 65 -3.99 11.38 -0.20
C GLN A 65 -2.46 11.48 -0.29
N GLY A 66 -1.77 11.25 0.82
CA GLY A 66 -0.32 11.15 0.87
C GLY A 66 0.15 9.79 1.40
N PHE A 67 1.39 9.47 1.07
CA PHE A 67 2.11 8.35 1.64
C PHE A 67 3.56 8.74 1.91
N TRP A 68 4.23 7.95 2.76
CA TRP A 68 5.66 8.06 3.00
C TRP A 68 6.28 6.67 3.13
N ALA A 69 7.57 6.59 2.91
CA ALA A 69 8.34 5.37 3.00
C ALA A 69 9.74 5.61 3.53
N VAL A 70 10.32 4.57 4.11
CA VAL A 70 11.72 4.53 4.51
C VAL A 70 12.30 3.19 4.10
N GLY A 71 13.56 3.18 3.70
CA GLY A 71 14.18 1.94 3.26
C GLY A 71 15.70 1.99 3.21
N ILE A 72 16.24 0.82 2.95
CA ILE A 72 17.66 0.59 2.74
C ILE A 72 17.81 -0.24 1.47
N ASN A 73 18.75 0.14 0.61
CA ASN A 73 19.10 -0.64 -0.57
C ASN A 73 20.61 -0.72 -0.74
N HIS A 74 21.04 -1.72 -1.49
CA HIS A 74 22.44 -1.98 -1.80
C HIS A 74 22.62 -1.93 -3.30
N THR A 75 23.53 -1.07 -3.78
CA THR A 75 23.80 -0.85 -5.20
C THR A 75 25.07 -1.58 -5.63
N PHE A 76 24.97 -2.31 -6.74
CA PHE A 76 26.07 -3.06 -7.34
C PHE A 76 26.70 -2.23 -8.48
N GLU A 77 27.99 -1.91 -8.34
CA GLU A 77 28.72 -1.08 -9.32
C GLU A 77 29.03 -1.79 -10.64
N LYS A 78 29.32 -3.10 -10.59
CA LYS A 78 29.54 -3.93 -11.77
C LYS A 78 28.35 -4.85 -12.00
N SER A 79 27.31 -4.34 -12.64
CA SER A 79 26.33 -5.21 -13.27
C SER A 79 26.96 -5.91 -14.48
N TRP A 80 26.41 -7.07 -14.87
CA TRP A 80 26.79 -7.80 -16.09
C TRP A 80 26.74 -6.91 -17.35
N PHE A 81 26.00 -5.79 -17.28
CA PHE A 81 25.86 -4.80 -18.33
C PHE A 81 26.51 -3.46 -17.93
N SER A 82 27.50 -3.00 -18.71
CA SER A 82 28.33 -1.82 -18.43
C SER A 82 27.58 -0.48 -18.22
N PHE A 83 26.28 -0.40 -18.55
CA PHE A 83 25.50 0.84 -18.46
C PHE A 83 24.38 0.80 -17.42
N TYR A 84 24.19 -0.35 -16.75
CA TYR A 84 23.13 -0.52 -15.77
C TYR A 84 23.72 -0.71 -14.38
N GLN A 85 23.22 0.04 -13.41
CA GLN A 85 23.43 -0.22 -11.99
C GLN A 85 22.20 -0.95 -11.46
N LEU A 86 22.41 -2.03 -10.72
CA LEU A 86 21.33 -2.76 -10.07
C LEU A 86 21.37 -2.43 -8.58
N SER A 87 20.20 -2.26 -7.97
CA SER A 87 20.07 -2.10 -6.52
C SER A 87 19.02 -3.05 -5.98
N LEU A 88 19.29 -3.66 -4.84
CA LEU A 88 18.36 -4.54 -4.13
C LEU A 88 18.16 -4.01 -2.71
N GLY A 89 16.92 -3.96 -2.23
CA GLY A 89 16.62 -3.34 -0.95
C GLY A 89 15.33 -3.81 -0.31
N ILE A 90 15.03 -3.19 0.83
CA ILE A 90 13.80 -3.37 1.57
C ILE A 90 13.26 -2.00 1.94
N ALA A 91 11.95 -1.79 1.77
CA ALA A 91 11.27 -0.55 2.06
C ALA A 91 9.97 -0.78 2.84
N GLY A 92 9.72 0.06 3.84
CA GLY A 92 8.45 0.15 4.55
C GLY A 92 7.64 1.33 4.02
N TYR A 93 6.46 1.06 3.47
CA TYR A 93 5.53 2.08 2.97
C TYR A 93 4.33 2.25 3.90
N PHE A 94 3.86 3.49 4.05
CA PHE A 94 2.71 3.84 4.86
C PHE A 94 1.77 4.75 4.07
N PHE A 95 0.60 4.21 3.71
CA PHE A 95 -0.40 4.84 2.85
C PHE A 95 -1.62 5.30 3.66
N ASP A 96 -2.03 6.55 3.46
CA ASP A 96 -3.43 6.92 3.63
C ASP A 96 -4.16 6.69 2.31
N LEU A 97 -5.23 5.89 2.33
CA LEU A 97 -6.03 5.59 1.14
C LEU A 97 -7.32 6.41 1.11
N GLY A 98 -7.62 7.15 2.18
CA GLY A 98 -8.79 8.02 2.28
C GLY A 98 -10.04 7.30 2.78
N GLN A 99 -11.19 7.85 2.43
CA GLN A 99 -12.49 7.35 2.87
C GLN A 99 -13.20 6.58 1.74
N VAL A 100 -13.84 5.48 2.11
CA VAL A 100 -14.86 4.83 1.30
C VAL A 100 -16.20 5.38 1.73
N LYS A 101 -17.00 5.83 0.76
CA LYS A 101 -18.36 6.34 1.00
C LYS A 101 -19.32 5.67 0.03
N GLY A 102 -20.53 5.42 0.46
CA GLY A 102 -21.55 4.85 -0.41
C GLY A 102 -22.93 4.85 0.22
N THR A 103 -23.83 4.20 -0.51
CA THR A 103 -25.21 4.00 -0.07
C THR A 103 -25.40 2.52 0.21
N GLU A 104 -25.95 2.23 1.38
CA GLU A 104 -26.43 0.93 1.78
C GLU A 104 -27.94 0.86 1.51
N PHE A 105 -28.34 -0.27 0.93
CA PHE A 105 -29.71 -0.68 0.74
C PHE A 105 -29.94 -1.87 1.69
N PRO A 106 -30.61 -1.65 2.82
CA PRO A 106 -30.82 -2.70 3.80
C PRO A 106 -31.92 -3.66 3.35
N PHE A 107 -31.82 -4.93 3.76
CA PHE A 107 -32.85 -5.96 3.56
C PHE A 107 -33.35 -6.11 2.10
N ILE A 108 -32.44 -6.08 1.12
CA ILE A 108 -32.81 -6.09 -0.31
C ILE A 108 -33.63 -7.31 -0.75
N ASN A 109 -33.60 -8.38 0.04
CA ASN A 109 -34.32 -9.61 -0.22
C ASN A 109 -35.69 -9.69 0.51
N GLU A 110 -36.00 -8.75 1.40
CA GLU A 110 -37.24 -8.72 2.20
C GLU A 110 -38.18 -7.57 1.80
N GLY A 111 -37.69 -6.55 1.06
CA GLY A 111 -38.53 -5.46 0.59
C GLY A 111 -37.78 -4.17 0.22
N LEU A 112 -38.54 -3.08 0.08
CA LEU A 112 -38.01 -1.74 -0.14
C LEU A 112 -37.92 -1.00 1.20
N PHE A 113 -36.69 -0.81 1.66
CA PHE A 113 -36.39 -0.07 2.89
C PHE A 113 -35.63 1.21 2.59
N ASP A 114 -35.78 2.18 3.48
CA ASP A 114 -35.05 3.45 3.42
C ASP A 114 -33.53 3.20 3.43
N THR A 115 -32.81 3.99 2.62
CA THR A 115 -31.36 3.81 2.44
C THR A 115 -30.53 4.51 3.51
N LEU A 116 -29.31 4.01 3.72
CA LEU A 116 -28.33 4.57 4.63
C LEU A 116 -27.10 5.04 3.84
N ASN A 117 -26.52 6.16 4.24
CA ASN A 117 -25.18 6.55 3.80
C ASN A 117 -24.14 5.93 4.72
N TYR A 118 -23.27 5.08 4.20
CA TYR A 118 -22.15 4.52 4.96
C TYR A 118 -20.83 5.20 4.59
N ASN A 119 -19.91 5.21 5.56
CA ASN A 119 -18.52 5.54 5.31
C ASN A 119 -17.57 4.79 6.24
N PHE A 120 -16.32 4.63 5.81
CA PHE A 120 -15.21 4.16 6.63
C PHE A 120 -13.87 4.63 6.05
N HIS A 121 -12.81 4.52 6.83
CA HIS A 121 -11.45 4.89 6.41
C HIS A 121 -10.64 3.68 5.99
N ALA A 122 -9.75 3.88 5.02
CA ALA A 122 -8.80 2.89 4.55
C ALA A 122 -7.37 3.40 4.71
N LYS A 123 -6.51 2.58 5.33
CA LYS A 123 -5.07 2.79 5.43
C LYS A 123 -4.35 1.49 5.08
N SER A 124 -3.12 1.60 4.60
CA SER A 124 -2.28 0.43 4.34
C SER A 124 -0.86 0.69 4.80
N SER A 125 -0.20 -0.38 5.22
CA SER A 125 1.24 -0.39 5.46
C SER A 125 1.82 -1.59 4.75
N SER A 126 2.97 -1.43 4.11
CA SER A 126 3.58 -2.48 3.29
C SER A 126 5.05 -2.61 3.61
N LEU A 127 5.57 -3.83 3.52
CA LEU A 127 7.00 -4.09 3.58
C LEU A 127 7.39 -4.75 2.27
N MET A 128 8.15 -4.06 1.43
CA MET A 128 8.51 -4.49 0.09
C MET A 128 9.98 -4.89 0.04
N VAL A 129 10.27 -6.00 -0.63
CA VAL A 129 11.61 -6.30 -1.14
C VAL A 129 11.68 -5.76 -2.55
N GLU A 130 12.64 -4.88 -2.80
CA GLU A 130 12.70 -4.06 -4.01
C GLU A 130 13.92 -4.40 -4.86
N GLY A 131 13.74 -4.37 -6.18
CA GLY A 131 14.81 -4.33 -7.16
C GLY A 131 14.68 -3.07 -8.02
N LYS A 132 15.74 -2.27 -8.07
CA LYS A 132 15.83 -1.04 -8.87
C LYS A 132 16.94 -1.19 -9.91
N ALA A 133 16.62 -0.98 -11.18
CA ALA A 133 17.58 -0.93 -12.28
C ALA A 133 17.74 0.52 -12.74
N ILE A 134 18.97 1.03 -12.72
CA ILE A 134 19.31 2.43 -12.99
C ILE A 134 20.20 2.48 -14.23
N TYR A 135 19.80 3.24 -15.25
CA TYR A 135 20.59 3.44 -16.45
C TYR A 135 21.55 4.61 -16.25
N SER A 136 22.85 4.32 -16.14
CA SER A 136 23.86 5.24 -15.61
C SER A 136 24.57 6.08 -16.66
N LYS A 137 24.18 6.00 -17.93
CA LYS A 137 24.83 6.73 -19.04
C LYS A 137 24.58 8.24 -18.99
N TYR A 138 23.48 8.66 -18.37
CA TYR A 138 23.05 10.06 -18.32
C TYR A 138 23.26 10.65 -16.94
N VAL A 139 23.38 11.98 -16.87
CA VAL A 139 23.42 12.72 -15.59
C VAL A 139 22.12 12.53 -14.82
N LEU A 140 20.99 12.62 -15.53
CA LEU A 140 19.67 12.27 -15.03
C LEU A 140 19.41 10.81 -15.41
N LYS A 141 19.56 9.92 -14.43
CA LYS A 141 19.59 8.47 -14.64
C LYS A 141 18.17 7.91 -14.59
N PRO A 142 17.60 7.44 -15.70
CA PRO A 142 16.29 6.79 -15.63
C PRO A 142 16.40 5.47 -14.89
N TYR A 143 15.37 5.14 -14.13
CA TYR A 143 15.29 3.88 -13.40
C TYR A 143 13.93 3.22 -13.57
N ALA A 144 13.93 1.90 -13.41
CA ALA A 144 12.75 1.08 -13.19
C ALA A 144 12.88 0.39 -11.82
N LEU A 145 11.76 0.24 -11.14
CA LEU A 145 11.65 -0.37 -9.82
C LEU A 145 10.55 -1.42 -9.83
N VAL A 146 10.82 -2.56 -9.23
CA VAL A 146 9.83 -3.60 -8.97
C VAL A 146 9.97 -4.04 -7.53
N GLY A 147 8.86 -4.32 -6.86
CA GLY A 147 8.89 -4.79 -5.49
C GLY A 147 7.74 -5.72 -5.20
N ILE A 148 7.96 -6.61 -4.24
CA ILE A 148 6.97 -7.56 -3.76
C ILE A 148 7.05 -7.69 -2.25
N GLY A 149 5.92 -7.95 -1.60
CA GLY A 149 5.92 -8.16 -0.16
C GLY A 149 4.53 -8.18 0.48
N PRO A 150 4.47 -8.35 1.81
CA PRO A 150 3.21 -8.26 2.54
C PRO A 150 2.73 -6.80 2.69
N SER A 151 1.41 -6.63 2.66
CA SER A 151 0.72 -5.41 3.10
C SER A 151 -0.31 -5.71 4.18
N TRP A 152 -0.54 -4.73 5.05
CA TRP A 152 -1.52 -4.75 6.12
C TRP A 152 -2.56 -3.66 5.86
N ASN A 153 -3.66 -4.05 5.23
CA ASN A 153 -4.77 -3.15 4.91
C ASN A 153 -5.71 -3.05 6.10
N ARG A 154 -5.83 -1.85 6.68
CA ARG A 154 -6.68 -1.57 7.83
C ARG A 154 -7.89 -0.74 7.42
N PHE A 155 -9.08 -1.28 7.66
CA PHE A 155 -10.35 -0.54 7.56
C PHE A 155 -10.90 -0.25 8.94
N TYR A 156 -11.35 0.99 9.16
CA TYR A 156 -11.73 1.44 10.49
C TYR A 156 -12.73 2.59 10.46
N ALA A 157 -13.32 2.86 11.64
CA ALA A 157 -14.29 3.93 11.88
C ALA A 157 -15.48 3.85 10.91
N TYR A 158 -16.09 2.67 10.84
CA TYR A 158 -17.31 2.46 10.08
C TYR A 158 -18.48 3.20 10.74
N HIS A 159 -19.25 3.93 9.93
CA HIS A 159 -20.43 4.65 10.39
C HIS A 159 -21.50 4.73 9.30
N GLU A 160 -22.75 4.63 9.72
CA GLU A 160 -23.96 4.75 8.90
C GLU A 160 -24.81 5.92 9.40
N LYS A 161 -25.46 6.62 8.47
CA LYS A 161 -26.45 7.64 8.77
C LYS A 161 -27.62 7.56 7.78
N PRO A 162 -28.85 7.91 8.18
CA PRO A 162 -29.99 7.96 7.26
C PRO A 162 -29.67 8.84 6.04
N THR A 163 -30.06 8.38 4.84
CA THR A 163 -29.91 9.20 3.62
C THR A 163 -30.73 10.47 3.71
N GLU A 164 -31.93 10.38 4.31
CA GLU A 164 -32.78 11.53 4.64
C GLU A 164 -33.16 11.49 6.12
N ARG A 165 -33.14 12.66 6.78
CA ARG A 165 -33.38 12.75 8.24
C ARG A 165 -34.82 12.47 8.68
N PHE A 166 -35.77 12.52 7.75
CA PHE A 166 -37.19 12.33 8.02
C PHE A 166 -37.66 10.88 7.74
N LEU A 167 -36.76 10.04 7.24
CA LEU A 167 -37.01 8.64 6.95
C LEU A 167 -36.75 7.76 8.17
N SER A 168 -37.31 6.55 8.12
CA SER A 168 -37.34 5.61 9.23
C SER A 168 -36.09 4.75 9.36
N ALA A 169 -35.16 4.83 8.40
CA ALA A 169 -33.92 4.09 8.43
C ALA A 169 -33.13 4.39 9.71
N ALA A 170 -32.88 3.36 10.51
CA ALA A 170 -31.94 3.43 11.63
C ALA A 170 -30.68 2.63 11.28
N PRO A 171 -29.47 3.15 11.60
CA PRO A 171 -28.24 2.37 11.53
C PRO A 171 -28.39 1.05 12.30
N ALA A 172 -28.21 -0.08 11.61
CA ALA A 172 -28.45 -1.40 12.20
C ALA A 172 -27.17 -2.23 12.29
N VAL A 173 -26.13 -1.90 11.50
CA VAL A 173 -24.93 -2.72 11.37
C VAL A 173 -23.70 -1.89 11.72
N HIS A 174 -22.97 -2.31 12.76
CA HIS A 174 -21.69 -1.70 13.12
C HIS A 174 -20.56 -2.68 12.83
N PHE A 175 -19.92 -2.54 11.66
CA PHE A 175 -18.72 -3.31 11.37
C PHE A 175 -17.54 -2.87 12.24
N ASN A 176 -16.86 -3.84 12.84
CA ASN A 176 -15.67 -3.56 13.63
C ASN A 176 -14.45 -3.18 12.76
N ASN A 177 -13.47 -2.52 13.37
CA ASN A 177 -12.18 -2.25 12.74
C ASN A 177 -11.46 -3.58 12.47
N HIS A 178 -10.78 -3.69 11.34
CA HIS A 178 -10.01 -4.88 11.02
C HIS A 178 -8.81 -4.59 10.12
N THR A 179 -7.72 -5.29 10.39
CA THR A 179 -6.51 -5.27 9.57
C THR A 179 -6.33 -6.62 8.92
N LYS A 180 -6.18 -6.64 7.60
CA LYS A 180 -5.96 -7.85 6.81
C LYS A 180 -4.58 -7.81 6.17
N GLN A 181 -3.81 -8.87 6.40
CA GLN A 181 -2.55 -9.07 5.71
C GLN A 181 -2.79 -9.69 4.33
N THR A 182 -2.18 -9.13 3.29
CA THR A 182 -2.27 -9.60 1.90
C THR A 182 -0.90 -9.58 1.23
N PHE A 183 -0.78 -10.29 0.11
CA PHE A 183 0.36 -10.12 -0.78
C PHE A 183 0.20 -8.84 -1.60
N SER A 184 1.31 -8.19 -1.91
CA SER A 184 1.33 -6.94 -2.65
C SER A 184 2.56 -6.86 -3.53
N TYR A 185 2.43 -6.04 -4.56
CA TYR A 185 3.53 -5.74 -5.47
C TYR A 185 3.47 -4.29 -5.89
N GLU A 186 4.61 -3.80 -6.33
CA GLU A 186 4.77 -2.45 -6.84
C GLU A 186 5.59 -2.45 -8.12
N LEU A 187 5.31 -1.46 -8.96
CA LEU A 187 6.02 -1.19 -10.20
C LEU A 187 6.23 0.30 -10.29
N GLY A 188 7.46 0.73 -10.53
CA GLY A 188 7.85 2.12 -10.56
C GLY A 188 8.79 2.44 -11.71
N ALA A 189 8.76 3.67 -12.16
CA ALA A 189 9.77 4.23 -13.05
C ALA A 189 9.99 5.71 -12.70
N GLY A 190 11.20 6.20 -12.92
CA GLY A 190 11.52 7.58 -12.60
C GLY A 190 12.92 7.98 -13.02
N LEU A 191 13.38 9.08 -12.45
CA LEU A 191 14.66 9.69 -12.73
C LEU A 191 15.41 9.88 -11.41
N ASP A 192 16.68 9.53 -11.41
CA ASP A 192 17.62 9.63 -10.30
C ASP A 192 18.71 10.65 -10.64
N TYR A 193 19.06 11.48 -9.68
CA TYR A 193 20.05 12.54 -9.84
C TYR A 193 20.97 12.61 -8.62
N LEU A 194 22.27 12.63 -8.87
CA LEU A 194 23.29 12.87 -7.85
C LEU A 194 23.29 14.37 -7.52
N LEU A 195 22.76 14.72 -6.36
CA LEU A 195 22.64 16.10 -5.90
C LEU A 195 23.98 16.65 -5.41
N TRP A 196 24.69 15.87 -4.59
CA TRP A 196 25.93 16.29 -3.96
C TRP A 196 26.82 15.09 -3.66
N HIS A 197 28.13 15.27 -3.80
CA HIS A 197 29.14 14.27 -3.46
C HIS A 197 30.13 14.90 -2.47
N ASP A 198 30.12 14.42 -1.23
CA ASP A 198 31.07 14.82 -0.19
C ASP A 198 32.31 13.93 -0.27
N THR A 199 33.35 14.42 -0.95
CA THR A 199 34.63 13.74 -1.14
C THR A 199 35.39 13.54 0.17
N GLN A 200 35.16 14.37 1.20
CA GLN A 200 35.88 14.24 2.48
C GLN A 200 35.32 13.09 3.32
N ARG A 201 34.00 12.86 3.22
CA ARG A 201 33.31 11.85 4.01
C ARG A 201 32.94 10.59 3.22
N GLN A 202 33.18 10.57 1.91
CA GLN A 202 32.79 9.49 1.00
C GLN A 202 31.28 9.22 1.07
N VAL A 203 30.49 10.31 0.99
CA VAL A 203 29.02 10.27 1.07
C VAL A 203 28.41 10.91 -0.16
N GLU A 204 27.44 10.22 -0.76
CA GLU A 204 26.68 10.73 -1.91
C GLU A 204 25.22 10.99 -1.54
N TYR A 205 24.69 12.12 -1.99
CA TYR A 205 23.30 12.51 -1.79
C TYR A 205 22.57 12.40 -3.12
N HIS A 206 21.56 11.55 -3.17
CA HIS A 206 20.73 11.32 -4.34
C HIS A 206 19.34 11.86 -4.12
N VAL A 207 18.77 12.43 -5.17
CA VAL A 207 17.34 12.74 -5.23
C VAL A 207 16.74 12.00 -6.41
N SER A 208 15.54 11.46 -6.23
CA SER A 208 14.80 10.88 -7.34
C SER A 208 13.33 11.27 -7.31
N ALA A 209 12.76 11.32 -8.50
CA ALA A 209 11.35 11.57 -8.71
C ALA A 209 10.82 10.52 -9.70
N GLY A 210 9.64 9.98 -9.42
CA GLY A 210 9.08 8.94 -10.26
C GLY A 210 7.59 8.73 -10.05
N TYR A 211 7.06 7.82 -10.85
CA TYR A 211 5.70 7.34 -10.76
C TYR A 211 5.73 5.89 -10.31
N GLN A 212 4.90 5.56 -9.31
CA GLN A 212 4.80 4.21 -8.77
C GLN A 212 3.34 3.74 -8.71
N TYR A 213 3.13 2.50 -9.11
CA TYR A 213 1.89 1.78 -8.99
C TYR A 213 2.04 0.74 -7.89
N PHE A 214 1.09 0.71 -6.96
CA PHE A 214 1.01 -0.27 -5.89
C PHE A 214 -0.29 -1.06 -5.98
N ASN A 215 -0.18 -2.39 -5.97
CA ASN A 215 -1.31 -3.28 -5.78
C ASN A 215 -1.26 -3.87 -4.37
N LEU A 216 -2.20 -3.43 -3.54
CA LEU A 216 -2.35 -3.81 -2.14
C LEU A 216 -3.36 -4.96 -1.94
N ASP A 217 -3.86 -5.54 -3.03
CA ASP A 217 -4.86 -6.63 -3.10
C ASP A 217 -6.23 -6.25 -2.54
N LYS A 218 -6.54 -6.58 -1.28
CA LYS A 218 -7.89 -6.43 -0.71
C LYS A 218 -7.86 -6.15 0.78
N GLY A 219 -8.91 -5.49 1.25
CA GLY A 219 -9.18 -5.28 2.67
C GLY A 219 -10.60 -5.69 3.03
N THR A 220 -10.83 -5.97 4.30
CA THR A 220 -12.15 -6.30 4.82
C THR A 220 -12.34 -5.61 6.15
N LEU A 221 -13.54 -5.07 6.40
CA LEU A 221 -13.94 -4.70 7.75
C LEU A 221 -14.08 -5.96 8.63
N GLY A 222 -14.16 -5.75 9.94
CA GLY A 222 -14.42 -6.81 10.91
C GLY A 222 -15.89 -7.20 10.91
N TYR A 223 -16.23 -8.24 11.67
CA TYR A 223 -17.63 -8.63 11.84
C TYR A 223 -18.43 -7.53 12.54
N SER A 224 -19.71 -7.45 12.22
CA SER A 224 -20.69 -6.73 13.05
C SER A 224 -21.17 -7.65 14.19
N TRP A 225 -21.44 -7.07 15.36
CA TRP A 225 -21.93 -7.80 16.53
C TRP A 225 -23.33 -8.39 16.34
N VAL A 226 -24.10 -7.82 15.41
CA VAL A 226 -25.49 -8.22 15.10
C VAL A 226 -25.53 -9.31 14.02
N GLN A 227 -24.37 -9.58 13.39
CA GLN A 227 -24.27 -10.49 12.25
C GLN A 227 -24.04 -11.93 12.71
N THR A 228 -24.81 -12.87 12.17
CA THR A 228 -24.59 -14.31 12.37
C THR A 228 -23.89 -14.97 11.18
N SER A 229 -23.95 -14.35 10.00
CA SER A 229 -23.16 -14.75 8.83
C SER A 229 -21.67 -14.40 8.99
N LYS A 230 -20.82 -15.07 8.20
CA LYS A 230 -19.37 -14.82 8.11
C LYS A 230 -19.01 -13.78 7.04
N ASP A 231 -19.99 -13.27 6.32
CA ASP A 231 -19.78 -12.28 5.28
C ASP A 231 -19.28 -10.95 5.83
N ARG A 232 -18.58 -10.17 5.01
CA ARG A 232 -17.96 -8.92 5.46
C ARG A 232 -17.93 -7.91 4.33
N LEU A 233 -18.08 -6.64 4.70
CA LEU A 233 -17.85 -5.55 3.76
C LEU A 233 -16.38 -5.56 3.33
N THR A 234 -16.17 -5.90 2.06
CA THR A 234 -14.86 -6.16 1.46
C THR A 234 -14.59 -5.13 0.37
N VAL A 235 -13.42 -4.52 0.37
CA VAL A 235 -12.93 -3.72 -0.77
C VAL A 235 -11.96 -4.59 -1.55
N LYS A 236 -12.31 -4.85 -2.81
CA LYS A 236 -11.49 -5.63 -3.74
C LYS A 236 -10.63 -4.68 -4.56
N ASN A 237 -9.45 -5.13 -4.95
CA ASN A 237 -8.53 -4.40 -5.84
C ASN A 237 -8.15 -3.04 -5.25
N LEU A 238 -7.52 -3.05 -4.08
CA LEU A 238 -6.86 -1.88 -3.51
C LEU A 238 -5.62 -1.54 -4.33
N TYR A 239 -5.80 -0.73 -5.36
CA TYR A 239 -4.67 -0.16 -6.09
C TYR A 239 -4.54 1.32 -5.78
N THR A 240 -3.28 1.77 -5.72
CA THR A 240 -2.96 3.18 -5.59
C THR A 240 -1.81 3.52 -6.53
N GLN A 241 -1.90 4.69 -7.15
CA GLN A 241 -0.85 5.25 -8.00
C GLN A 241 -0.28 6.47 -7.29
N GLY A 242 1.02 6.71 -7.38
CA GLY A 242 1.65 7.81 -6.66
C GLY A 242 2.77 8.46 -7.45
N ILE A 243 2.92 9.77 -7.23
CA ILE A 243 4.14 10.47 -7.58
C ILE A 243 5.04 10.39 -6.35
N VAL A 244 6.26 9.92 -6.54
CA VAL A 244 7.18 9.60 -5.45
C VAL A 244 8.41 10.46 -5.57
N PHE A 245 8.72 11.19 -4.50
CA PHE A 245 9.98 11.89 -4.34
C PHE A 245 10.80 11.16 -3.28
N THR A 246 12.07 10.92 -3.57
CA THR A 246 12.97 10.20 -2.68
C THR A 246 14.24 11.00 -2.49
N CYS A 247 14.69 11.08 -1.24
CA CYS A 247 16.03 11.54 -0.89
C CYS A 247 16.78 10.33 -0.33
N ALA A 248 17.98 10.09 -0.83
CA ALA A 248 18.82 8.98 -0.40
C ALA A 248 20.23 9.47 -0.08
N VAL A 249 20.84 8.81 0.90
CA VAL A 249 22.24 8.99 1.29
C VAL A 249 22.94 7.66 1.08
N SER A 250 23.99 7.69 0.27
CA SER A 250 24.81 6.54 -0.11
C SER A 250 26.14 6.59 0.63
N PHE A 251 26.56 5.45 1.18
CA PHE A 251 27.84 5.26 1.83
C PHE A 251 28.61 4.14 1.12
N GLY A 252 29.86 4.41 0.76
CA GLY A 252 30.76 3.42 0.19
C GLY A 252 31.85 4.01 -0.68
#